data_AF-A0A3C0IAA2-F1
#
_entry.id   AF-A0A3C0IAA2-F1
#
_cell.length_a   1.000
_cell.length_b   1.000
_cell.length_c   1.000
_cell.angle_alpha   90.00
_cell.angle_beta   90.00
_cell.angle_gamma   90.00
#
_symmetry.space_group_name_H-M   'P 1'
#
loop_
_entity.id
_entity.type
_entity.pdbx_description
1 polymer ?
#
loop_
_entity_poly.entity_id
_entity_poly.type
_entity_poly.pdbx_seq_one_letter_code
_entity_poly.pdbx_strand_id
1 'polypeptide(L)' 'MKGVNKVILVGNLGNMPEVKTLSDEVQVAKFSLATTEIYKDKDGQKQSQTEWHTILAWRGLADLAAKYLQKGSL' A
#
# COMPACT_ATOMS: atom_id res chain seq x y z
N MET A 1 -24.19 -17.70 3.21
CA MET A 1 -22.77 -18.07 3.39
C MET A 1 -21.95 -16.80 3.60
N LYS A 2 -21.05 -16.76 4.58
CA LYS A 2 -20.07 -15.66 4.71
C LYS A 2 -18.89 -15.98 3.79
N GLY A 3 -18.56 -15.08 2.85
CA GLY A 3 -17.43 -15.24 1.92
C GLY A 3 -16.09 -14.84 2.54
N VAL A 4 -14.99 -15.14 1.85
CA VAL A 4 -13.63 -14.70 2.24
C VAL A 4 -13.23 -13.51 1.39
N ASN A 5 -12.84 -12.42 2.04
CA ASN A 5 -12.15 -11.30 1.41
C ASN A 5 -10.78 -11.14 2.08
N LYS A 6 -9.71 -11.46 1.34
CA LYS A 6 -8.32 -11.39 1.82
C LYS A 6 -7.44 -10.88 0.68
N VAL A 7 -6.60 -9.90 1.00
CA VAL A 7 -5.59 -9.35 0.11
C VAL A 7 -4.24 -9.43 0.81
N ILE A 8 -3.20 -9.86 0.10
CA ILE A 8 -1.81 -9.89 0.56
C ILE A 8 -0.99 -9.15 -0.48
N LEU A 9 -0.28 -8.10 -0.04
CA LEU A 9 0.58 -7.28 -0.90
C LEU A 9 1.96 -7.18 -0.25
N VAL A 10 3.00 -7.24 -1.08
CA VAL A 10 4.39 -6.99 -0.71
C VAL A 10 4.97 -6.06 -1.76
N GLY A 11 5.40 -4.87 -1.35
CA GLY A 11 5.78 -3.82 -2.27
C GLY A 11 6.40 -2.63 -1.54
N ASN A 12 6.89 -1.66 -2.29
CA ASN A 12 7.59 -0.51 -1.73
C ASN A 12 6.65 0.67 -1.55
N LEU A 13 6.81 1.45 -0.48
CA LEU A 13 6.02 2.66 -0.25
C LEU A 13 6.37 3.77 -1.26
N GLY A 14 5.36 4.29 -1.95
CA GLY A 14 5.53 5.40 -2.91
C GLY A 14 5.68 6.76 -2.24
N ASN A 15 5.11 6.92 -1.05
CA ASN A 15 5.10 8.16 -0.29
C ASN A 15 5.07 7.87 1.21
N MET A 16 5.45 8.87 2.01
CA MET A 16 5.24 8.82 3.46
C MET A 16 3.73 8.79 3.77
N PRO A 17 3.30 8.10 4.84
CA PRO A 17 1.90 8.07 5.22
C PRO A 17 1.34 9.46 5.56
N GLU A 18 0.21 9.81 4.92
CA GLU A 18 -0.58 10.98 5.25
C GLU A 18 -1.57 10.62 6.36
N VAL A 19 -1.39 11.17 7.55
CA VAL A 19 -2.26 10.90 8.70
C VAL A 19 -3.39 11.92 8.76
N LYS A 20 -4.62 11.44 8.95
CA LYS A 20 -5.80 12.27 9.20
C LYS A 20 -6.53 11.76 10.43
N THR A 21 -6.97 12.69 11.27
CA THR A 21 -7.92 12.42 12.35
C THR A 21 -9.31 12.72 11.83
N LEU A 22 -10.17 11.71 11.82
CA LEU A 22 -11.58 11.83 11.47
C LEU A 22 -12.39 12.32 12.68
N SER A 23 -13.68 12.59 12.47
CA SER A 23 -14.63 12.77 13.57
C SER A 23 -14.56 11.56 14.52
N ASP A 24 -14.78 11.80 15.81
CA ASP A 24 -14.66 10.79 16.89
C ASP A 24 -13.22 10.31 17.18
N GLU A 25 -12.22 11.17 16.92
CA GLU A 25 -10.79 10.94 17.25
C GLU A 25 -10.15 9.71 16.57
N VAL A 26 -10.78 9.17 15.51
CA VAL A 26 -10.25 8.03 14.78
C VAL A 26 -9.14 8.47 13.83
N GLN A 27 -7.92 7.99 14.06
CA GLN A 27 -6.80 8.22 13.14
C GLN A 27 -6.79 7.23 11.98
N VAL A 28 -6.47 7.73 10.78
CA VAL A 28 -6.27 6.96 9.56
C VAL A 28 -5.00 7.44 8.86
N ALA A 29 -4.12 6.52 8.49
CA ALA A 29 -2.94 6.79 7.68
C ALA A 29 -3.14 6.28 6.25
N LYS A 30 -2.95 7.15 5.27
CA LYS A 30 -3.07 6.84 3.84
C LYS A 30 -1.68 6.83 3.19
N PHE A 31 -1.36 5.76 2.48
CA PHE A 31 -0.12 5.66 1.69
C PHE A 31 -0.30 4.81 0.43
N SER A 32 0.61 4.95 -0.52
CA SER A 32 0.65 4.15 -1.74
C SER A 32 1.71 3.05 -1.66
N LEU A 33 1.40 1.89 -2.22
CA LEU A 33 2.30 0.74 -2.32
C LEU A 33 2.48 0.34 -3.78
N ALA A 34 3.73 0.31 -4.24
CA ALA A 34 4.10 -0.16 -5.56
C ALA A 34 4.43 -1.65 -5.55
N THR A 35 3.79 -2.41 -6.43
CA THR A 35 4.17 -3.80 -6.74
C THR A 35 4.54 -3.88 -8.21
N THR A 36 5.69 -4.45 -8.53
CA THR A 36 6.18 -4.53 -9.90
C THR A 36 6.27 -5.98 -10.35
N GLU A 37 5.68 -6.29 -11.49
CA GLU A 37 5.84 -7.56 -12.19
C GLU A 37 6.71 -7.38 -13.43
N ILE A 38 7.61 -8.33 -13.67
CA ILE A 38 8.43 -8.39 -14.88
C ILE A 38 7.99 -9.61 -15.68
N TYR A 39 7.51 -9.39 -16.89
CA TYR A 39 7.04 -10.45 -17.78
C TYR A 39 7.60 -10.26 -19.19
N LYS A 40 7.43 -11.27 -20.05
CA LYS A 40 7.71 -11.14 -21.49
C LYS A 40 6.40 -10.96 -22.24
N ASP A 41 6.37 -9.98 -23.14
CA ASP A 41 5.24 -9.83 -24.05
C ASP A 41 5.27 -10.89 -25.17
N LYS A 42 4.29 -10.81 -26.08
CA LYS A 42 4.15 -11.74 -27.21
C LYS A 42 5.31 -11.66 -28.20
N ASP A 43 5.99 -10.52 -28.27
CA ASP A 43 7.14 -10.28 -29.13
C ASP A 43 8.47 -10.71 -28.46
N GLY A 44 8.39 -11.25 -27.24
CA GLY A 44 9.51 -11.75 -26.46
C GLY A 44 10.31 -10.68 -25.74
N GLN A 45 9.85 -9.42 -25.75
CA GLN A 45 10.51 -8.31 -25.06
C GLN A 45 10.16 -8.34 -23.58
N LYS A 46 11.14 -8.03 -22.73
CA LYS A 46 10.90 -7.89 -21.29
C LYS A 46 10.16 -6.59 -21.01
N GLN A 47 9.00 -6.69 -20.40
CA GLN A 47 8.20 -5.57 -19.92
C GLN A 47 8.22 -5.53 -18.40
N SER A 48 8.13 -4.33 -17.85
CA SER A 48 8.00 -4.10 -16.41
C SER A 48 6.73 -3.30 -16.17
N GLN A 49 5.79 -3.88 -15.42
CA GLN A 49 4.53 -3.23 -15.09
C GLN A 49 4.45 -3.01 -13.58
N THR A 50 4.19 -1.78 -13.18
CA THR A 50 4.03 -1.41 -11.76
C THR A 50 2.59 -1.04 -11.48
N GLU A 51 1.99 -1.71 -10.51
CA GLU A 51 0.66 -1.42 -9.99
C GLU A 51 0.76 -0.65 -8.67
N TRP A 52 -0.13 0.33 -8.50
CA TRP A 52 -0.16 1.22 -7.34
C TRP A 52 -1.42 0.99 -6.51
N HIS A 53 -1.21 0.59 -5.26
CA HIS A 53 -2.27 0.27 -4.32
C HIS A 53 -2.40 1.39 -3.29
N THR A 54 -3.63 1.88 -3.06
CA THR A 54 -3.90 2.80 -1.95
C THR A 54 -4.25 2.02 -0.70
N ILE A 55 -3.45 2.19 0.35
CA ILE A 55 -3.65 1.54 1.64
C ILE A 55 -4.16 2.56 2.65
N LEU A 56 -5.21 2.19 3.40
CA LEU A 56 -5.73 2.93 4.54
C LEU A 56 -5.51 2.09 5.80
N ALA A 57 -4.56 2.51 6.64
CA ALA A 57 -4.31 1.92 7.95
C ALA A 57 -5.12 2.68 9.00
N TRP A 58 -5.84 1.97 9.87
CA TRP A 58 -6.78 2.56 10.84
C TRP A 58 -6.29 2.41 12.28
N ARG A 59 -6.64 3.39 13.13
CA ARG A 59 -6.39 3.40 14.58
C ARG A 59 -4.91 3.15 14.88
N GLY A 60 -4.56 2.20 15.74
CA GLY A 60 -3.16 1.93 16.10
C GLY A 60 -2.25 1.60 14.91
N LEU A 61 -2.77 1.06 13.80
CA LEU A 61 -1.96 0.87 12.59
C LEU A 61 -1.65 2.20 11.89
N ALA A 62 -2.51 3.22 12.03
CA ALA A 62 -2.22 4.56 11.55
C ALA A 62 -1.05 5.16 12.32
N ASP A 63 -1.04 5.03 13.66
CA ASP A 63 0.05 5.51 14.52
C ASP A 63 1.38 4.82 14.20
N LEU A 64 1.36 3.49 14.03
CA LEU A 64 2.55 2.72 13.66
C LEU A 64 3.05 3.08 12.27
N ALA A 65 2.14 3.24 11.30
CA ALA A 65 2.49 3.65 9.96
C ALA A 65 3.19 5.02 9.98
N ALA A 66 2.60 6.00 10.66
CA ALA A 66 3.15 7.35 10.78
C ALA A 66 4.54 7.38 11.44
N LYS A 67 4.74 6.52 12.45
CA LYS A 67 5.98 6.50 13.24
C LYS A 67 7.14 5.81 12.53
N TYR A 68 6.87 4.74 11.77
CA TYR A 68 7.92 3.84 11.29
C TYR A 68 8.08 3.78 9.78
N LEU A 69 7.04 4.10 9.00
CA LEU A 69 7.11 3.95 7.55
C LEU A 69 7.74 5.18 6.88
N GLN A 70 8.67 4.92 5.99
CA GLN A 70 9.32 5.93 5.17
C GLN A 70 9.08 5.66 3.68
N LYS A 71 9.18 6.70 2.86
CA LYS A 71 9.11 6.53 1.40
C LYS A 71 10.22 5.58 0.95
N GLY A 72 9.87 4.60 0.13
CA GLY A 72 10.78 3.58 -0.37
C GLY A 72 11.04 2.41 0.58
N SER A 73 10.45 2.41 1.79
CA SER A 73 10.47 1.22 2.65
C SER A 73 9.71 0.06 1.98
N LEU A 74 10.24 -1.16 2.15
CA LEU A 74 9.60 -2.43 1.80
C LEU A 74 8.77 -2.96 2.99
#